data_AF-A0A921LEN9-F1
#
_entry.id   AF-A0A921LEN9-F1
#
_cell.length_a   1.000
_cell.length_b   1.000
_cell.length_c   1.000
_cell.angle_alpha   90.00
_cell.angle_beta   90.00
_cell.angle_gamma   90.00
#
_symmetry.space_group_name_H-M   'P 1'
#
loop_
_entity.id
_entity.type
_entity.pdbx_description
1 polymer ?
#
loop_
_entity_poly.entity_id
_entity_poly.type
_entity_poly.pdbx_seq_one_letter_code
_entity_poly.pdbx_strand_id
1 'polypeptide(L)'
;MVRGRRTGHTIFEIIVNERRQEEDLADICKIALLRYYSDREYGHEVEEVLHGVLGELCEKQIIFPFYLKYPESWLREAQLYDRTMVEYRASRGGKVRIVYKMRQDGVDDLGYQSESLTPMYENIYVKDFILYKGDLVRYYFQESQGKKTASQEEHVLEQTRDVPPIGRYGRLNAMSSMKPEEREAAMRAYQQELYLAEQIFEKY
;
A
#
# COMPACT_ATOMS: atom_id res chain seq x y z
N MET A 1 -28.42 -36.35 -16.81
CA MET A 1 -27.11 -36.72 -17.41
C MET A 1 -26.39 -35.45 -17.83
N VAL A 2 -25.55 -34.89 -16.96
CA VAL A 2 -24.68 -33.75 -17.31
C VAL A 2 -23.40 -34.34 -17.91
N ARG A 3 -23.27 -34.21 -19.24
CA ARG A 3 -22.07 -34.61 -19.98
C ARG A 3 -20.89 -33.78 -19.49
N GLY A 4 -19.77 -34.46 -19.33
CA GLY A 4 -18.59 -33.96 -18.63
C GLY A 4 -18.02 -32.68 -19.23
N ARG A 5 -17.87 -31.67 -18.38
CA ARG A 5 -16.90 -30.61 -18.59
C ARG A 5 -15.65 -31.00 -17.81
N ARG A 6 -14.63 -31.45 -18.53
CA ARG A 6 -13.24 -31.36 -18.05
C ARG A 6 -12.82 -29.90 -18.24
N THR A 7 -13.11 -29.05 -17.28
CA THR A 7 -12.55 -27.69 -17.25
C THR A 7 -11.48 -27.69 -16.18
N GLY A 8 -10.22 -27.73 -16.60
CA GLY A 8 -9.05 -27.57 -15.72
C GLY A 8 -8.83 -26.13 -15.27
N HIS A 9 -9.85 -25.28 -15.38
CA HIS A 9 -9.78 -23.87 -15.02
C HIS A 9 -9.89 -23.73 -13.51
N THR A 10 -8.94 -23.05 -12.90
CA THR A 10 -9.04 -22.68 -11.49
C THR A 10 -10.24 -21.75 -11.27
N ILE A 11 -10.81 -21.71 -10.05
CA ILE A 11 -11.91 -20.78 -9.72
C ILE A 11 -11.57 -19.32 -10.08
N PHE A 12 -10.28 -18.96 -10.03
CA PHE A 12 -9.79 -17.64 -10.40
C PHE A 12 -9.82 -17.37 -11.91
N GLU A 13 -9.62 -18.39 -12.76
CA GLU A 13 -9.82 -18.25 -14.21
C GLU A 13 -11.30 -18.06 -14.56
N ILE A 14 -12.20 -18.69 -13.79
CA ILE A 14 -13.65 -18.47 -13.94
C ILE A 14 -14.01 -17.04 -13.53
N ILE A 15 -13.50 -16.55 -12.40
CA ILE A 15 -13.71 -15.17 -11.91
C ILE A 15 -13.19 -14.14 -12.93
N VAL A 16 -12.04 -14.37 -13.55
CA VAL A 16 -11.51 -13.51 -14.63
C VAL A 16 -12.47 -13.49 -15.81
N ASN A 17 -13.00 -14.66 -16.20
CA ASN A 17 -13.93 -14.77 -17.32
C ASN A 17 -15.31 -14.14 -17.03
N GLU A 18 -15.79 -14.22 -15.80
CA GLU A 18 -17.02 -13.55 -15.34
C GLU A 18 -16.86 -12.02 -15.35
N ARG A 19 -15.70 -11.50 -14.95
CA ARG A 19 -15.43 -10.06 -15.03
C ARG A 19 -15.38 -9.51 -16.44
N ARG A 20 -14.89 -10.30 -17.38
CA ARG A 20 -14.93 -9.95 -18.81
C ARG A 20 -16.35 -9.80 -19.35
N GLN A 21 -17.34 -10.39 -18.67
CA GLN A 21 -18.76 -10.27 -19.02
C GLN A 21 -19.45 -9.11 -18.27
N GLU A 22 -18.68 -8.21 -17.65
CA GLU A 22 -19.16 -7.04 -16.89
C GLU A 22 -20.06 -7.39 -15.68
N GLU A 23 -20.00 -8.62 -15.17
CA GLU A 23 -20.69 -8.96 -13.94
C GLU A 23 -20.02 -8.28 -12.73
N ASP A 24 -20.84 -7.68 -11.86
CA ASP A 24 -20.34 -7.05 -10.64
C ASP A 24 -19.98 -8.12 -9.60
N LEU A 25 -18.67 -8.35 -9.43
CA LEU A 25 -18.16 -9.23 -8.41
C LEU A 25 -18.20 -8.57 -7.03
N ALA A 26 -18.52 -9.35 -5.99
CA ALA A 26 -18.35 -8.90 -4.62
C ALA A 26 -16.88 -8.53 -4.34
N ASP A 27 -16.65 -7.52 -3.49
CA ASP A 27 -15.29 -7.03 -3.17
C ASP A 27 -14.38 -8.15 -2.63
N ILE A 28 -14.92 -9.10 -1.87
CA ILE A 28 -14.15 -10.26 -1.39
C ILE A 28 -13.58 -11.12 -2.53
N CYS A 29 -14.33 -11.28 -3.63
CA CYS A 29 -13.86 -12.01 -4.81
C CYS A 29 -12.77 -11.23 -5.54
N LYS A 30 -12.93 -9.90 -5.64
CA LYS A 30 -11.93 -8.98 -6.21
C LYS A 30 -10.62 -9.01 -5.41
N ILE A 31 -10.70 -8.92 -4.08
CA ILE A 31 -9.55 -9.01 -3.17
C ILE A 31 -8.89 -10.39 -3.29
N ALA A 32 -9.67 -11.47 -3.31
CA ALA A 32 -9.14 -12.83 -3.44
C ALA A 32 -8.42 -13.03 -4.78
N LEU A 33 -8.96 -12.48 -5.87
CA LEU A 33 -8.35 -12.51 -7.20
C LEU A 33 -6.99 -11.80 -7.19
N LEU A 34 -6.93 -10.57 -6.67
CA LEU A 34 -5.67 -9.84 -6.56
C LEU A 34 -4.68 -10.57 -5.64
N ARG A 35 -5.13 -11.17 -4.55
CA ARG A 35 -4.25 -11.93 -3.65
C ARG A 35 -3.69 -13.16 -4.36
N TYR A 36 -4.51 -13.86 -5.13
CA TYR A 36 -4.11 -15.05 -5.87
C TYR A 36 -3.01 -14.75 -6.90
N TYR A 37 -3.12 -13.65 -7.65
CA TYR A 37 -2.13 -13.31 -8.67
C TYR A 37 -0.94 -12.49 -8.17
N SER A 38 -0.96 -11.99 -6.93
CA SER A 38 0.14 -11.17 -6.39
C SER A 38 1.51 -11.85 -6.32
N ASP A 39 1.56 -13.19 -6.36
CA ASP A 39 2.78 -14.00 -6.32
C ASP A 39 2.87 -14.97 -7.50
N ARG A 40 2.15 -14.70 -8.60
CA ARG A 40 2.08 -15.60 -9.77
C ARG A 40 2.29 -14.82 -11.06
N GLU A 41 2.82 -15.50 -12.06
CA GLU A 41 2.83 -14.99 -13.43
C GLU A 41 1.42 -15.09 -14.04
N TYR A 42 1.09 -14.14 -14.88
CA TYR A 42 -0.18 -14.05 -15.59
C TYR A 42 0.05 -13.40 -16.96
N GLY A 43 -0.79 -13.76 -17.94
CA GLY A 43 -0.73 -13.16 -19.27
C GLY A 43 -1.40 -11.78 -19.33
N HIS A 44 -1.14 -11.04 -20.41
CA HIS A 44 -1.72 -9.72 -20.69
C HIS A 44 -3.24 -9.66 -20.50
N GLU A 45 -3.91 -10.73 -20.89
CA GLU A 45 -5.35 -10.90 -20.81
C GLU A 45 -5.90 -10.91 -19.37
N VAL A 46 -5.11 -11.36 -18.41
CA VAL A 46 -5.44 -11.34 -16.97
C VAL A 46 -4.95 -10.03 -16.35
N GLU A 47 -3.81 -9.53 -16.83
CA GLU A 47 -3.20 -8.27 -16.42
C GLU A 47 -4.19 -7.09 -16.50
N GLU A 48 -4.88 -6.90 -17.62
CA GLU A 48 -5.89 -5.83 -17.78
C GLU A 48 -7.02 -5.94 -16.73
N VAL A 49 -7.46 -7.16 -16.42
CA VAL A 49 -8.50 -7.40 -15.41
C VAL A 49 -8.00 -7.08 -14.01
N LEU A 50 -6.77 -7.50 -13.66
CA LEU A 50 -6.18 -7.21 -12.36
C LEU A 50 -5.95 -5.71 -12.17
N HIS A 51 -5.50 -5.01 -13.21
CA HIS A 51 -5.30 -3.56 -13.19
C HIS A 51 -6.59 -2.82 -12.86
N GLY A 52 -7.67 -3.12 -13.60
CA GLY A 52 -8.98 -2.51 -13.36
C GLY A 52 -9.55 -2.85 -11.98
N VAL A 53 -9.38 -4.08 -11.51
CA VAL A 53 -9.84 -4.50 -10.17
C VAL A 53 -9.06 -3.81 -9.05
N LEU A 54 -7.74 -3.65 -9.21
CA LEU A 54 -6.91 -2.91 -8.25
C LEU A 54 -7.34 -1.45 -8.17
N GLY A 55 -7.54 -0.80 -9.32
CA GLY A 55 -8.04 0.58 -9.40
C GLY A 55 -9.38 0.76 -8.67
N GLU A 56 -10.37 -0.09 -8.98
CA GLU A 56 -11.70 -0.02 -8.35
C GLU A 56 -11.63 -0.16 -6.82
N LEU A 57 -10.84 -1.10 -6.31
CA LEU A 57 -10.70 -1.27 -4.86
C LEU A 57 -9.96 -0.10 -4.21
N CYS A 58 -8.96 0.49 -4.87
CA CYS A 58 -8.27 1.67 -4.36
C CYS A 58 -9.17 2.91 -4.33
N GLU A 59 -10.04 3.11 -5.34
CA GLU A 59 -11.06 4.16 -5.34
C GLU A 59 -12.02 4.04 -4.15
N LYS A 60 -12.37 2.79 -3.76
CA LYS A 60 -13.15 2.48 -2.55
C LYS A 60 -12.34 2.58 -1.25
N GLN A 61 -11.08 3.02 -1.30
CA GLN A 61 -10.15 3.07 -0.16
C GLN A 61 -9.87 1.69 0.47
N ILE A 62 -9.98 0.60 -0.31
CA ILE A 62 -9.68 -0.76 0.11
C ILE A 62 -8.28 -1.13 -0.38
N ILE A 63 -7.28 -1.01 0.49
CA ILE A 63 -5.86 -1.24 0.17
C ILE A 63 -5.22 -2.29 1.08
N PHE A 64 -4.31 -3.11 0.52
CA PHE A 64 -3.60 -4.14 1.27
C PHE A 64 -2.09 -4.14 0.95
N PRO A 65 -1.22 -4.57 1.88
CA PRO A 65 0.23 -4.64 1.65
C PRO A 65 0.63 -5.47 0.42
N PHE A 66 -0.12 -6.52 0.10
CA PHE A 66 0.20 -7.36 -1.07
C PHE A 66 -0.05 -6.65 -2.40
N TYR A 67 -0.78 -5.54 -2.42
CA TYR A 67 -0.92 -4.72 -3.63
C TYR A 67 0.44 -4.22 -4.09
N LEU A 68 1.38 -3.98 -3.17
CA LEU A 68 2.73 -3.49 -3.47
C LEU A 68 3.59 -4.46 -4.31
N LYS A 69 3.09 -5.67 -4.60
CA LYS A 69 3.72 -6.64 -5.51
C LYS A 69 3.34 -6.44 -6.99
N TYR A 70 2.32 -5.64 -7.27
CA TYR A 70 1.90 -5.32 -8.64
C TYR A 70 2.84 -4.32 -9.33
N PRO A 71 2.77 -4.19 -10.67
CA PRO A 71 3.63 -3.28 -11.43
C PRO A 71 3.66 -1.86 -10.87
N GLU A 72 4.84 -1.22 -10.90
CA GLU A 72 5.04 0.12 -10.35
C GLU A 72 4.12 1.17 -11.00
N SER A 73 3.87 1.07 -12.30
CA SER A 73 2.95 1.95 -13.03
C SER A 73 1.55 1.97 -12.41
N TRP A 74 1.01 0.80 -12.05
CA TRP A 74 -0.31 0.70 -11.43
C TRP A 74 -0.33 1.30 -10.03
N LEU A 75 0.74 1.06 -9.27
CA LEU A 75 0.87 1.63 -7.93
C LEU A 75 1.03 3.15 -7.97
N ARG A 76 1.61 3.69 -9.04
CA ARG A 76 1.67 5.13 -9.25
C ARG A 76 0.28 5.70 -9.52
N GLU A 77 -0.46 5.09 -10.44
CA GLU A 77 -1.84 5.47 -10.74
C GLU A 77 -2.73 5.41 -9.50
N ALA A 78 -2.56 4.37 -8.67
CA ALA A 78 -3.27 4.19 -7.41
C ALA A 78 -2.68 4.96 -6.20
N GLN A 79 -1.62 5.76 -6.38
CA GLN A 79 -0.94 6.50 -5.32
C GLN A 79 -0.42 5.64 -4.14
N LEU A 80 0.03 4.42 -4.43
CA LEU A 80 0.61 3.45 -3.50
C LEU A 80 2.13 3.27 -3.66
N TYR A 81 2.75 3.88 -4.68
CA TYR A 81 4.15 3.64 -5.06
C TYR A 81 5.18 3.98 -3.97
N ASP A 82 4.92 4.99 -3.15
CA ASP A 82 5.78 5.44 -2.04
C ASP A 82 5.34 4.91 -0.67
N ARG A 83 4.28 4.08 -0.64
CA ARG A 83 3.74 3.53 0.60
C ARG A 83 4.42 2.22 0.99
N THR A 84 4.58 2.06 2.29
CA THR A 84 4.91 0.80 2.95
C THR A 84 3.75 0.46 3.87
N MET A 85 3.32 -0.80 3.93
CA MET A 85 2.11 -1.16 4.68
C MET A 85 2.34 -2.38 5.56
N VAL A 86 1.62 -2.39 6.69
CA VAL A 86 1.55 -3.52 7.62
C VAL A 86 0.09 -3.88 7.84
N GLU A 87 -0.17 -5.18 7.98
CA GLU A 87 -1.51 -5.70 8.23
C GLU A 87 -1.59 -6.51 9.53
N TYR A 88 -2.76 -6.50 10.16
CA TYR A 88 -3.09 -7.34 11.30
C TYR A 88 -4.50 -7.91 11.14
N ARG A 89 -4.65 -9.21 11.40
CA ARG A 89 -5.95 -9.90 11.37
C ARG A 89 -6.44 -10.10 12.80
N ALA A 90 -7.44 -9.32 13.19
CA ALA A 90 -8.04 -9.42 14.52
C ALA A 90 -9.03 -10.58 14.61
N SER A 91 -9.42 -10.94 15.82
CA SER A 91 -10.63 -11.75 16.00
C SER A 91 -11.87 -10.92 15.67
N ARG A 92 -12.99 -11.60 15.42
CA ARG A 92 -14.26 -10.95 15.08
C ARG A 92 -14.68 -9.94 16.16
N GLY A 93 -14.79 -8.66 15.77
CA GLY A 93 -15.16 -7.56 16.67
C GLY A 93 -14.06 -7.06 17.60
N GLY A 94 -12.81 -7.56 17.46
CA GLY A 94 -11.65 -7.03 18.17
C GLY A 94 -11.32 -5.61 17.72
N LYS A 95 -10.91 -4.74 18.65
CA LYS A 95 -10.43 -3.39 18.33
C LYS A 95 -8.92 -3.40 18.25
N VAL A 96 -8.35 -2.82 17.20
CA VAL A 96 -6.90 -2.85 16.97
C VAL A 96 -6.31 -1.45 17.13
N ARG A 97 -5.17 -1.42 17.79
CA ARG A 97 -4.29 -0.26 17.91
C ARG A 97 -2.91 -0.64 17.42
N ILE A 98 -2.27 0.23 16.66
CA ILE A 98 -0.85 0.11 16.34
C ILE A 98 -0.06 1.06 17.26
N VAL A 99 1.06 0.57 17.77
CA VAL A 99 2.01 1.36 18.54
C VAL A 99 3.32 1.32 17.77
N TYR A 100 3.89 2.47 17.45
CA TYR A 100 5.07 2.53 16.59
C TYR A 100 6.02 3.68 16.95
N LYS A 101 7.30 3.53 16.60
CA LYS A 101 8.34 4.54 16.73
C LYS A 101 9.11 4.61 15.43
N MET A 102 9.19 5.81 14.84
CA MET A 102 9.95 6.04 13.62
C MET A 102 11.39 6.43 13.97
N ARG A 103 12.32 6.00 13.12
CA ARG A 103 13.71 6.44 13.13
C ARG A 103 14.01 7.00 11.74
N GLN A 104 14.26 8.31 11.68
CA GLN A 104 14.53 9.04 10.45
C GLN A 104 15.97 9.55 10.48
N ASP A 105 16.73 9.31 9.41
CA ASP A 105 18.15 9.70 9.30
C ASP A 105 19.02 9.29 10.51
N GLY A 106 18.72 8.13 11.10
CA GLY A 106 19.43 7.60 12.26
C GLY A 106 19.03 8.21 13.61
N VAL A 107 18.16 9.22 13.62
CA VAL A 107 17.58 9.83 14.81
C VAL A 107 16.25 9.17 15.14
N ASP A 108 16.13 8.71 16.36
CA ASP A 108 14.90 8.13 16.89
C ASP A 108 13.91 9.24 17.27
N ASP A 109 12.62 9.04 16.97
CA ASP A 109 11.55 9.86 17.55
C ASP A 109 11.62 9.86 19.09
N LEU A 110 11.11 10.95 19.71
CA LEU A 110 11.13 11.15 21.16
C LEU A 110 10.38 10.04 21.94
N GLY A 111 9.51 9.26 21.29
CA GLY A 111 8.81 8.15 21.92
C GLY A 111 7.93 7.36 20.94
N TYR A 112 7.25 6.33 21.47
CA TYR A 112 6.26 5.60 20.69
C TYR A 112 5.00 6.44 20.52
N GLN A 113 4.51 6.47 19.29
CA GLN A 113 3.19 6.96 18.90
C GLN A 113 2.18 5.81 18.96
N SER A 114 0.91 6.13 19.13
CA SER A 114 -0.15 5.13 19.18
C SER A 114 -1.42 5.60 18.48
N GLU A 115 -1.94 4.74 17.61
CA GLU A 115 -3.08 5.03 16.75
C GLU A 115 -4.09 3.88 16.81
N SER A 116 -5.37 4.21 16.99
CA SER A 116 -6.45 3.23 16.91
C SER A 116 -6.89 3.10 15.47
N LEU A 117 -6.92 1.88 14.95
CA LEU A 117 -7.23 1.61 13.55
C LEU A 117 -8.69 1.24 13.37
N THR A 118 -9.23 1.59 12.21
CA THR A 118 -10.50 1.06 11.70
C THR A 118 -10.22 -0.14 10.79
N PRO A 119 -11.10 -1.15 10.73
CA PRO A 119 -10.92 -2.24 9.80
C PRO A 119 -10.90 -1.73 8.36
N MET A 120 -9.92 -2.21 7.59
CA MET A 120 -9.83 -1.98 6.15
C MET A 120 -10.89 -2.81 5.42
N TYR A 121 -11.03 -4.08 5.81
CA TYR A 121 -12.05 -4.99 5.32
C TYR A 121 -12.32 -6.07 6.37
N GLU A 122 -13.57 -6.24 6.78
CA GLU A 122 -13.97 -7.19 7.83
C GLU A 122 -13.15 -7.04 9.12
N ASN A 123 -12.29 -8.02 9.44
CA ASN A 123 -11.42 -8.05 10.62
C ASN A 123 -9.94 -7.81 10.28
N ILE A 124 -9.65 -7.31 9.08
CA ILE A 124 -8.30 -7.00 8.63
C ILE A 124 -8.06 -5.50 8.79
N TYR A 125 -6.98 -5.17 9.49
CA TYR A 125 -6.54 -3.81 9.75
C TYR A 125 -5.24 -3.56 9.00
N VAL A 126 -5.13 -2.40 8.37
CA VAL A 126 -3.95 -2.01 7.60
C VAL A 126 -3.51 -0.63 8.07
N LYS A 127 -2.21 -0.45 8.24
CA LYS A 127 -1.59 0.86 8.41
C LYS A 127 -0.53 1.03 7.34
N ASP A 128 -0.59 2.16 6.65
CA ASP A 128 0.43 2.60 5.71
C ASP A 128 1.33 3.69 6.30
N PHE A 129 2.57 3.71 5.81
CA PHE A 129 3.63 4.64 6.16
C PHE A 129 4.32 5.10 4.87
N ILE A 130 4.77 6.35 4.83
CA ILE A 130 5.71 6.84 3.83
C ILE A 130 7.08 6.83 4.49
N LEU A 131 7.99 6.00 3.99
CA LEU A 131 9.32 5.80 4.55
C LEU A 131 10.38 6.19 3.54
N TYR A 132 11.38 6.95 4.00
CA TYR A 132 12.56 7.27 3.22
C TYR A 132 13.59 6.14 3.27
N LYS A 133 14.56 6.17 2.35
CA LYS A 133 15.61 5.15 2.33
C LYS A 133 16.47 5.27 3.59
N GLY A 134 16.49 4.21 4.40
CA GLY A 134 17.18 4.19 5.69
C GLY A 134 16.28 4.51 6.88
N ASP A 135 15.03 4.90 6.65
CA ASP A 135 14.03 5.01 7.71
C ASP A 135 13.62 3.62 8.19
N LEU A 136 13.36 3.54 9.50
CA LEU A 136 12.88 2.32 10.15
C LEU A 136 11.68 2.65 11.02
N VAL A 137 10.70 1.76 11.04
CA VAL A 137 9.58 1.82 11.98
C VAL A 137 9.59 0.58 12.85
N ARG A 138 9.78 0.77 14.17
CA ARG A 138 9.52 -0.28 15.15
C ARG A 138 8.05 -0.24 15.50
N TYR A 139 7.32 -1.35 15.37
CA TYR A 139 5.89 -1.35 15.62
C TYR A 139 5.40 -2.68 16.20
N TYR A 140 4.26 -2.63 16.87
CA TYR A 140 3.46 -3.81 17.23
C TYR A 140 1.98 -3.47 17.25
N PHE A 141 1.15 -4.50 17.07
CA PHE A 141 -0.30 -4.37 17.18
C PHE A 141 -0.79 -4.79 18.57
N GLN A 142 -1.84 -4.12 19.03
CA GLN A 142 -2.59 -4.46 20.22
C GLN A 142 -4.06 -4.69 19.85
N GLU A 143 -4.57 -5.87 20.18
CA GLU A 143 -5.98 -6.21 20.00
C GLU A 143 -6.69 -6.22 21.35
N SER A 144 -7.78 -5.46 21.46
CA SER A 144 -8.64 -5.44 22.63
C SER A 144 -9.99 -6.06 22.35
N GLN A 145 -10.40 -6.97 23.23
CA GLN A 145 -11.74 -7.58 23.26
C GLN A 145 -12.34 -7.43 24.67
N GLY A 146 -13.21 -6.44 24.83
CA GLY A 146 -13.75 -6.08 26.14
C GLY A 146 -12.63 -5.65 27.09
N LYS A 147 -12.38 -6.43 28.15
CA LYS A 147 -11.33 -6.17 29.16
C LYS A 147 -9.99 -6.85 28.86
N LYS A 148 -9.93 -7.74 27.86
CA LYS A 148 -8.70 -8.44 27.49
C LYS A 148 -7.96 -7.66 26.41
N THR A 149 -6.66 -7.49 26.58
CA THR A 149 -5.77 -6.93 25.55
C THR A 149 -4.64 -7.92 25.29
N ALA A 150 -4.45 -8.28 24.03
CA ALA A 150 -3.30 -9.03 23.55
C ALA A 150 -2.39 -8.08 22.77
N SER A 151 -1.07 -8.23 22.92
CA SER A 151 -0.09 -7.49 22.12
C SER A 151 0.73 -8.51 21.33
N GLN A 152 1.00 -8.17 20.06
CA GLN A 152 1.95 -8.89 19.25
C GLN A 152 3.39 -8.56 19.69
N GLU A 153 4.35 -9.40 19.28
CA GLU A 153 5.77 -9.07 19.36
C GLU A 153 6.09 -7.82 18.52
N GLU A 154 7.18 -7.12 18.89
CA GLU A 154 7.65 -5.97 18.13
C GLU A 154 8.31 -6.42 16.82
N HIS A 155 7.98 -5.72 15.74
CA HIS A 155 8.52 -5.90 14.40
C HIS A 155 9.21 -4.61 13.93
N VAL A 156 10.10 -4.76 12.95
CA VAL A 156 10.75 -3.64 12.26
C VAL A 156 10.24 -3.62 10.82
N LEU A 157 9.82 -2.45 10.37
CA LEU A 157 9.43 -2.17 8.99
C LEU A 157 10.43 -1.20 8.36
N GLU A 158 10.82 -1.52 7.14
CA GLU A 158 11.75 -0.73 6.31
C GLU A 158 11.21 -0.65 4.88
N GLN A 159 11.51 0.43 4.17
CA GLN A 159 11.27 0.50 2.73
C GLN A 159 12.35 -0.29 1.99
N THR A 160 12.00 -1.47 1.51
CA THR A 160 12.90 -2.36 0.75
C THR A 160 12.72 -2.25 -0.76
N ARG A 161 11.65 -1.60 -1.22
CA ARG A 161 11.35 -1.44 -2.65
C ARG A 161 12.13 -0.27 -3.23
N ASP A 162 12.48 -0.38 -4.50
CA ASP A 162 13.03 0.75 -5.25
C ASP A 162 11.89 1.70 -5.62
N VAL A 163 11.79 2.81 -4.88
CA VAL A 163 10.75 3.82 -5.09
C VAL A 163 11.29 4.86 -6.07
N PRO A 164 10.64 5.09 -7.22
CA PRO A 164 11.07 6.10 -8.17
C PRO A 164 11.12 7.49 -7.51
N PRO A 165 12.09 8.36 -7.88
CA PRO A 165 12.26 9.70 -7.31
C PRO A 165 11.21 10.69 -7.87
N ILE A 166 9.93 10.38 -7.66
CA ILE A 166 8.78 11.05 -8.28
C ILE A 166 7.89 11.63 -7.18
N GLY A 167 7.22 12.74 -7.49
CA GLY A 167 6.41 13.48 -6.53
C GLY A 167 7.25 14.20 -5.47
N ARG A 168 6.57 14.79 -4.49
CA ARG A 168 7.21 15.56 -3.41
C ARG A 168 8.18 14.70 -2.61
N TYR A 169 7.72 13.55 -2.13
CA TYR A 169 8.50 12.68 -1.25
C TYR A 169 9.62 11.96 -1.99
N GLY A 170 9.38 11.47 -3.21
CA GLY A 170 10.42 10.84 -4.03
C GLY A 170 11.57 11.79 -4.38
N ARG A 171 11.28 13.07 -4.64
CA ARG A 171 12.34 14.08 -4.90
C ARG A 171 13.13 14.42 -3.65
N LEU A 172 12.48 14.53 -2.48
CA LEU A 172 13.17 14.71 -1.19
C LEU A 172 14.09 13.53 -0.88
N ASN A 173 13.61 12.30 -1.09
CA ASN A 173 14.39 11.06 -1.00
C ASN A 173 15.64 11.08 -1.89
N ALA A 174 15.47 11.45 -3.16
CA ALA A 174 16.56 11.52 -4.12
C ALA A 174 17.62 12.53 -3.67
N MET A 175 17.19 13.71 -3.23
CA MET A 175 18.09 14.77 -2.74
C MET A 175 18.88 14.33 -1.50
N SER A 176 18.29 13.57 -0.58
CA SER A 176 19.01 13.03 0.58
C SER A 176 20.19 12.12 0.15
N SER A 177 20.02 11.42 -0.97
CA SER A 177 20.99 10.47 -1.52
C SER A 177 22.07 11.11 -2.41
N MET A 178 21.94 12.39 -2.77
CA MET A 178 22.81 13.08 -3.73
C MET A 178 24.10 13.62 -3.11
N LYS A 179 25.15 13.76 -3.95
CA LYS A 179 26.36 14.52 -3.58
C LYS A 179 26.01 15.99 -3.28
N PRO A 180 26.77 16.69 -2.43
CA PRO A 180 26.43 18.05 -2.00
C PRO A 180 26.14 19.03 -3.15
N GLU A 181 26.95 18.98 -4.21
CA GLU A 181 26.84 19.86 -5.38
C GLU A 181 25.56 19.60 -6.19
N GLU A 182 25.22 18.32 -6.42
CA GLU A 182 24.00 17.89 -7.12
C GLU A 182 22.75 18.17 -6.27
N ARG A 183 22.86 17.97 -4.96
CA ARG A 183 21.79 18.22 -3.98
C ARG A 183 21.41 19.69 -3.95
N GLU A 184 22.39 20.59 -3.93
CA GLU A 184 22.12 22.03 -3.89
C GLU A 184 21.38 22.50 -5.15
N ALA A 185 21.80 22.03 -6.33
CA ALA A 185 21.10 22.31 -7.58
C ALA A 185 19.66 21.77 -7.58
N ALA A 186 19.47 20.53 -7.12
CA ALA A 186 18.15 19.90 -7.02
C ALA A 186 17.23 20.62 -6.02
N MET A 187 17.76 21.06 -4.87
CA MET A 187 17.03 21.83 -3.86
C MET A 187 16.57 23.18 -4.40
N ARG A 188 17.45 23.90 -5.11
CA ARG A 188 17.09 25.19 -5.75
C ARG A 188 15.97 25.02 -6.78
N ALA A 189 16.08 24.00 -7.64
CA ALA A 189 15.05 23.71 -8.64
C ALA A 189 13.70 23.37 -7.98
N TYR A 190 13.71 22.55 -6.93
CA TYR A 190 12.52 22.20 -6.16
C TYR A 190 11.88 23.42 -5.47
N GLN A 191 12.69 24.31 -4.89
CA GLN A 191 12.21 25.54 -4.26
C GLN A 191 11.59 26.51 -5.28
N GLN A 192 12.19 26.65 -6.46
CA GLN A 192 11.62 27.47 -7.54
C GLN A 192 10.25 26.96 -7.98
N GLU A 193 10.09 25.63 -8.09
CA GLU A 193 8.81 25.03 -8.43
C GLU A 193 7.73 25.29 -7.37
N LEU A 194 8.06 25.15 -6.08
CA LEU A 194 7.13 25.47 -4.98
C LEU A 194 6.70 26.95 -5.02
N TYR A 195 7.66 27.85 -5.21
CA TYR A 195 7.37 29.29 -5.33
C TYR A 195 6.46 29.61 -6.52
N LEU A 196 6.73 29.00 -7.68
CA LEU A 196 5.87 29.17 -8.86
C LEU A 196 4.48 28.57 -8.65
N ALA A 197 4.38 27.41 -8.00
CA ALA A 197 3.09 26.82 -7.66
C ALA A 197 2.27 27.77 -6.76
N GLU A 198 2.85 28.29 -5.68
CA GLU A 198 2.19 29.27 -4.80
C GLU A 198 1.71 30.51 -5.59
N GLN A 199 2.57 31.09 -6.43
CA GLN A 199 2.22 32.25 -7.28
C GLN A 199 1.08 31.98 -8.27
N ILE A 200 1.00 30.76 -8.81
CA ILE A 200 -0.03 30.36 -9.76
C ILE A 200 -1.35 30.14 -9.03
N PHE A 201 -1.33 29.45 -7.89
CA PHE A 201 -2.54 29.10 -7.14
C PHE A 201 -3.08 30.25 -6.27
N GLU A 202 -2.29 31.27 -5.94
CA GLU A 202 -2.78 32.52 -5.31
C GLU A 202 -3.61 33.40 -6.27
N LYS A 203 -3.50 33.19 -7.59
CA LYS A 203 -4.21 33.98 -8.62
C LYS A 203 -5.58 33.40 -9.02
N TYR A 204 -6.03 32.34 -8.35
CA TYR A 204 -7.34 31.72 -8.52
C TYR A 204 -8.10 31.71 -7.19
#